data_AF-A0A949HWD3-F1
#
_entry.id   AF-A0A949HWD3-F1
#
_cell.length_a   1.000
_cell.length_b   1.000
_cell.length_c   1.000
_cell.angle_alpha   90.00
_cell.angle_beta   90.00
_cell.angle_gamma   90.00
#
_symmetry.space_group_name_H-M   'P 1'
#
loop_
_entity.id
_entity.type
_entity.pdbx_description
1 polymer ?
#
loop_
_entity_poly.entity_id
_entity_poly.type
_entity_poly.pdbx_seq_one_letter_code
_entity_poly.pdbx_strand_id
1 'polypeptide(L)'
;MTIHASLVLLALPVTVFSQTLSHYSPPVPNLGQAAPAPPNLPLNPSPAKGAKTLLAPVTGGFSVNTDSREQTRDFYNAIYPVSDNVAQGTTADVSSCTPGHNAPAFVQAELLRINWFRALAGMPANIQLDPIDDWGSQQMAVIISANNTLNHNPPSTYTCYNTFAAGYAGGDQAIGADGAEATMFFIWDFGGNNSEVGHRRWILYPPETVMGVGDVPGAGTNEAANLTYVFDPASFGARPATRQPYVSWPPEGFVPYQVVFPYWSFGLSNADFSGATVSMTSNGVPVSVAIQPYKTGYGENTIVWVPMGLDATTEATTFPFDGTDTVYNVTVGNITNNGAIVSYSYNVTSFDPAVPGADYIAPILNGPTQAVANAGTIYYATPPNDPHVTSYNFQIAQLVSGNVFDDAGMGLVNFTISPQPNYSITTTEPFGSGTCFNLEHYQTNAAPQLLQLDRTLLAATNTELDFESELGFATSDEVARVQVSADGGVNWSDLYTQAGNGSYETSFTPHSLSLANYAGKTISLRFNYDFQSGSYYNSGSPLGWYFTDILITNVQTLVNQATNNSTVTNIVSGNLADSANNGLANFTITPLPYYYAITNPPVGAEP
;
A
#
# COMPACT_ATOMS: atom_id res chain seq x y z
N MET A 1 -14.04 6.79 -15.55
CA MET A 1 -13.84 6.84 -17.01
C MET A 1 -14.73 5.78 -17.66
N THR A 2 -15.03 5.86 -18.96
CA THR A 2 -15.59 4.70 -19.67
C THR A 2 -14.49 3.65 -19.79
N ILE A 3 -14.76 2.45 -19.29
CA ILE A 3 -13.89 1.26 -19.40
C ILE A 3 -13.70 0.90 -20.87
N HIS A 4 -12.59 0.23 -21.22
CA HIS A 4 -12.62 -0.79 -22.27
C HIS A 4 -11.97 -2.08 -21.74
N ALA A 5 -12.61 -3.21 -22.02
CA ALA A 5 -12.25 -4.55 -21.55
C ALA A 5 -12.19 -5.55 -22.72
N SER A 6 -11.59 -6.71 -22.52
CA SER A 6 -11.64 -7.86 -23.46
C SER A 6 -11.40 -9.19 -22.74
N LEU A 7 -11.87 -10.29 -23.33
CA LEU A 7 -12.09 -11.62 -22.70
C LEU A 7 -11.66 -12.74 -23.66
N VAL A 8 -11.17 -13.90 -23.18
CA VAL A 8 -11.30 -15.30 -23.73
C VAL A 8 -10.48 -16.31 -22.87
N LEU A 9 -10.62 -17.64 -23.09
CA LEU A 9 -10.71 -18.69 -22.05
C LEU A 9 -9.89 -20.00 -22.32
N LEU A 10 -9.52 -20.78 -21.27
CA LEU A 10 -9.04 -22.21 -21.22
C LEU A 10 -7.60 -22.53 -21.73
N ALA A 11 -6.81 -23.50 -21.22
CA ALA A 11 -6.91 -24.47 -20.08
C ALA A 11 -5.52 -24.99 -19.57
N LEU A 12 -5.48 -25.60 -18.37
CA LEU A 12 -4.32 -26.16 -17.63
C LEU A 12 -3.76 -27.50 -18.23
N PRO A 13 -2.50 -27.91 -17.92
CA PRO A 13 -2.25 -28.74 -16.72
C PRO A 13 -0.94 -28.42 -15.92
N VAL A 14 -0.91 -28.94 -14.69
CA VAL A 14 0.13 -28.75 -13.65
C VAL A 14 1.21 -29.85 -13.69
N THR A 15 2.47 -29.49 -13.37
CA THR A 15 3.44 -30.44 -12.77
C THR A 15 4.28 -29.75 -11.70
N VAL A 16 4.29 -30.32 -10.50
CA VAL A 16 5.07 -29.87 -9.33
C VAL A 16 6.29 -30.78 -9.16
N PHE A 17 7.48 -30.21 -8.93
CA PHE A 17 8.58 -30.89 -8.26
C PHE A 17 9.27 -29.94 -7.28
N SER A 18 9.56 -30.43 -6.08
CA SER A 18 10.13 -29.69 -4.96
C SER A 18 11.41 -30.38 -4.50
N GLN A 19 12.46 -29.60 -4.18
CA GLN A 19 13.31 -29.89 -3.02
C GLN A 19 14.23 -28.72 -2.61
N THR A 20 14.02 -28.32 -1.36
CA THR A 20 14.68 -27.36 -0.46
C THR A 20 16.22 -27.27 -0.46
N LEU A 21 16.75 -26.06 -0.24
CA LEU A 21 18.04 -25.78 0.43
C LEU A 21 17.94 -24.56 1.38
N SER A 22 18.86 -24.47 2.34
CA SER A 22 18.71 -23.74 3.62
C SER A 22 18.92 -22.22 3.59
N HIS A 23 18.03 -21.46 4.23
CA HIS A 23 18.06 -20.00 4.36
C HIS A 23 18.88 -19.48 5.57
N TYR A 24 19.38 -18.25 5.44
CA TYR A 24 19.62 -17.33 6.54
C TYR A 24 18.59 -16.19 6.38
N SER A 25 17.57 -16.17 7.25
CA SER A 25 16.47 -15.20 7.14
C SER A 25 16.81 -13.89 7.88
N PRO A 26 16.30 -12.72 7.42
CA PRO A 26 16.03 -11.62 8.34
C PRO A 26 15.10 -12.10 9.46
N PRO A 27 15.10 -11.48 10.66
CA PRO A 27 14.14 -11.83 11.70
C PRO A 27 12.73 -11.62 11.16
N VAL A 28 11.95 -12.71 11.16
CA VAL A 28 10.55 -12.71 10.74
C VAL A 28 9.77 -11.85 11.74
N PRO A 29 9.05 -10.79 11.30
CA PRO A 29 8.18 -10.01 12.15
C PRO A 29 7.29 -10.87 13.05
N ASN A 30 7.10 -10.40 14.27
CA ASN A 30 6.38 -11.15 15.30
C ASN A 30 5.51 -10.20 16.11
N LEU A 31 4.28 -10.62 16.35
CA LEU A 31 3.24 -9.86 17.09
C LEU A 31 3.06 -10.41 18.51
N GLY A 32 3.76 -11.51 18.86
CA GLY A 32 3.65 -12.12 20.17
C GLY A 32 2.29 -12.80 20.34
N GLN A 33 1.70 -12.61 21.52
CA GLN A 33 0.31 -12.97 21.81
C GLN A 33 -0.36 -11.73 22.40
N ALA A 34 -1.42 -11.23 21.76
CA ALA A 34 -2.17 -10.06 22.22
C ALA A 34 -2.50 -10.07 23.73
N ALA A 35 -2.53 -8.88 24.32
CA ALA A 35 -2.87 -8.70 25.72
C ALA A 35 -4.39 -8.88 25.98
N PRO A 36 -4.78 -9.64 27.04
CA PRO A 36 -6.14 -9.62 27.53
C PRO A 36 -6.46 -8.30 28.24
N ALA A 37 -7.74 -7.93 28.29
CA ALA A 37 -8.20 -6.74 29.01
C ALA A 37 -7.74 -6.73 30.49
N PRO A 38 -7.13 -5.63 30.99
CA PRO A 38 -6.66 -5.56 32.37
C PRO A 38 -7.78 -5.74 33.41
N PRO A 39 -7.61 -6.58 34.46
CA PRO A 39 -8.71 -6.92 35.39
C PRO A 39 -9.27 -5.77 36.25
N ASN A 40 -8.58 -4.63 36.33
CA ASN A 40 -8.85 -3.55 37.30
C ASN A 40 -8.90 -2.16 36.64
N LEU A 41 -9.37 -2.05 35.39
CA LEU A 41 -9.55 -0.74 34.75
C LEU A 41 -10.58 0.12 35.52
N PRO A 42 -10.22 1.31 36.01
CA PRO A 42 -11.17 2.19 36.69
C PRO A 42 -12.10 2.84 35.67
N LEU A 43 -13.37 2.41 35.67
CA LEU A 43 -14.44 2.76 34.71
C LEU A 43 -14.90 4.23 34.69
N ASN A 44 -14.07 5.22 35.08
CA ASN A 44 -14.42 6.65 35.01
C ASN A 44 -13.19 7.60 35.11
N PRO A 45 -12.84 8.30 34.02
CA PRO A 45 -12.27 9.64 34.06
C PRO A 45 -13.35 10.71 33.85
N SER A 46 -13.20 11.87 34.51
CA SER A 46 -14.15 12.99 34.38
C SER A 46 -13.99 13.71 33.02
N PRO A 47 -15.08 14.08 32.34
CA PRO A 47 -14.99 14.85 31.10
C PRO A 47 -14.69 16.33 31.41
N ALA A 48 -13.60 16.88 30.85
CA ALA A 48 -13.49 18.28 30.38
C ALA A 48 -12.05 18.65 29.95
N LYS A 49 -11.77 18.64 28.64
CA LYS A 49 -10.89 19.64 28.00
C LYS A 49 -11.55 20.07 26.69
N GLY A 50 -11.78 21.36 26.53
CA GLY A 50 -12.52 21.92 25.39
C GLY A 50 -11.74 21.79 24.08
N ALA A 51 -12.47 21.62 22.97
CA ALA A 51 -11.91 21.48 21.64
C ALA A 51 -10.96 22.64 21.28
N LYS A 52 -9.81 22.30 20.71
CA LYS A 52 -8.90 23.24 20.05
C LYS A 52 -8.74 22.82 18.60
N THR A 53 -9.03 23.75 17.69
CA THR A 53 -8.92 23.52 16.26
C THR A 53 -7.45 23.38 15.87
N LEU A 54 -7.10 22.28 15.19
CA LEU A 54 -5.83 22.11 14.49
C LEU A 54 -6.09 21.86 13.01
N LEU A 55 -5.39 22.60 12.16
CA LEU A 55 -5.25 22.27 10.74
C LEU A 55 -4.20 21.17 10.63
N ALA A 56 -4.61 19.93 10.88
CA ALA A 56 -3.82 18.73 10.64
C ALA A 56 -4.18 18.13 9.26
N PRO A 57 -3.31 17.32 8.64
CA PRO A 57 -3.73 16.44 7.55
C PRO A 57 -4.89 15.54 8.00
N VAL A 58 -5.71 15.09 7.05
CA VAL A 58 -6.90 14.28 7.35
C VAL A 58 -6.47 12.86 7.72
N THR A 59 -6.29 12.59 9.01
CA THR A 59 -5.91 11.28 9.56
C THR A 59 -7.11 10.41 9.97
N GLY A 60 -8.33 10.88 9.76
CA GLY A 60 -9.56 10.22 10.20
C GLY A 60 -10.83 11.01 9.86
N GLY A 61 -11.94 10.61 10.47
CA GLY A 61 -13.29 11.07 10.09
C GLY A 61 -13.83 10.38 8.83
N PHE A 62 -13.20 9.28 8.41
CA PHE A 62 -13.53 8.59 7.17
C PHE A 62 -14.88 7.85 7.23
N SER A 63 -15.51 7.74 6.07
CA SER A 63 -16.68 6.89 5.85
C SER A 63 -16.59 6.28 4.46
N VAL A 64 -16.82 4.97 4.36
CA VAL A 64 -16.79 4.21 3.12
C VAL A 64 -17.98 3.27 3.06
N ASN A 65 -18.74 3.34 1.98
CA ASN A 65 -19.77 2.35 1.66
C ASN A 65 -19.13 1.15 0.96
N THR A 66 -18.96 0.05 1.69
CA THR A 66 -18.44 -1.19 1.12
C THR A 66 -19.44 -1.92 0.22
N ASP A 67 -20.70 -1.48 0.12
CA ASP A 67 -21.62 -1.99 -0.92
C ASP A 67 -21.28 -1.45 -2.33
N SER A 68 -20.44 -0.41 -2.42
CA SER A 68 -19.89 0.10 -3.69
C SER A 68 -18.45 -0.35 -3.85
N ARG A 69 -18.17 -1.01 -4.98
CA ARG A 69 -16.82 -1.43 -5.33
C ARG A 69 -15.95 -0.22 -5.62
N GLU A 70 -16.45 0.73 -6.40
CA GLU A 70 -15.67 1.90 -6.78
C GLU A 70 -15.43 2.87 -5.62
N GLN A 71 -16.40 3.06 -4.71
CA GLN A 71 -16.13 3.85 -3.51
C GLN A 71 -15.06 3.18 -2.63
N THR A 72 -15.07 1.84 -2.55
CA THR A 72 -14.04 1.09 -1.80
C THR A 72 -12.68 1.17 -2.50
N ARG A 73 -12.66 1.05 -3.83
CA ARG A 73 -11.48 1.17 -4.68
C ARG A 73 -10.83 2.56 -4.55
N ASP A 74 -11.63 3.61 -4.68
CA ASP A 74 -11.14 4.98 -4.61
C ASP A 74 -10.72 5.33 -3.17
N PHE A 75 -11.39 4.81 -2.14
CA PHE A 75 -10.95 4.93 -0.74
C PHE A 75 -9.63 4.19 -0.44
N TYR A 76 -9.40 3.01 -1.04
CA TYR A 76 -8.10 2.35 -0.98
C TYR A 76 -7.04 3.21 -1.69
N ASN A 77 -7.21 3.48 -2.99
CA ASN A 77 -6.21 4.16 -3.81
C ASN A 77 -5.87 5.58 -3.32
N ALA A 78 -6.82 6.31 -2.72
CA ALA A 78 -6.60 7.68 -2.24
C ALA A 78 -5.97 7.76 -0.84
N ILE A 79 -6.14 6.74 0.01
CA ILE A 79 -5.77 6.81 1.43
C ILE A 79 -4.79 5.71 1.85
N TYR A 80 -4.93 4.47 1.36
CA TYR A 80 -4.09 3.36 1.80
C TYR A 80 -2.60 3.57 1.48
N PRO A 81 -2.19 3.95 0.24
CA PRO A 81 -0.78 4.15 -0.07
C PRO A 81 -0.12 5.37 0.61
N VAL A 82 -0.93 6.32 1.13
CA VAL A 82 -0.43 7.60 1.65
C VAL A 82 0.37 7.43 2.96
N SER A 83 0.14 6.33 3.68
CA SER A 83 0.88 5.99 4.90
C SER A 83 2.08 5.06 4.68
N ASP A 84 2.32 4.58 3.45
CA ASP A 84 3.42 3.65 3.16
C ASP A 84 4.75 4.38 2.97
N ASN A 85 5.84 3.77 3.45
CA ASN A 85 7.22 4.27 3.31
C ASN A 85 7.46 5.71 3.82
N VAL A 86 6.62 6.20 4.74
CA VAL A 86 6.82 7.50 5.38
C VAL A 86 8.05 7.43 6.28
N ALA A 87 9.02 8.34 6.08
CA ALA A 87 10.26 8.32 6.84
C ALA A 87 10.02 8.61 8.33
N GLN A 88 10.38 7.67 9.20
CA GLN A 88 10.16 7.75 10.65
C GLN A 88 10.82 8.97 11.31
N GLY A 89 11.99 9.38 10.82
CA GLY A 89 12.68 10.59 11.29
C GLY A 89 12.94 10.59 12.80
N THR A 90 13.22 9.42 13.38
CA THR A 90 13.29 9.23 14.83
C THR A 90 14.47 9.97 15.48
N THR A 91 14.28 10.29 16.75
CA THR A 91 15.35 10.70 17.68
C THR A 91 15.53 9.70 18.82
N ALA A 92 14.91 8.51 18.73
CA ALA A 92 15.13 7.41 19.66
C ALA A 92 16.55 6.86 19.53
N ASP A 93 17.14 6.47 20.67
CA ASP A 93 18.41 5.77 20.71
C ASP A 93 18.33 4.66 21.75
N VAL A 94 18.13 3.44 21.26
CA VAL A 94 18.00 2.22 22.05
C VAL A 94 19.29 1.92 22.83
N SER A 95 20.46 2.35 22.33
CA SER A 95 21.76 2.09 22.96
C SER A 95 22.00 2.93 24.23
N SER A 96 21.41 4.12 24.30
CA SER A 96 21.41 4.99 25.49
C SER A 96 20.11 4.94 26.30
N CYS A 97 19.16 4.09 25.90
CA CYS A 97 17.80 4.05 26.43
C CYS A 97 17.05 5.40 26.32
N THR A 98 17.35 6.17 25.27
CA THR A 98 16.68 7.45 24.99
C THR A 98 15.39 7.17 24.20
N PRO A 99 14.19 7.45 24.74
CA PRO A 99 12.93 7.19 24.05
C PRO A 99 12.77 7.98 22.76
N GLY A 100 13.27 9.23 22.76
CA GLY A 100 13.16 10.14 21.63
C GLY A 100 11.71 10.44 21.23
N HIS A 101 11.56 10.93 20.01
CA HIS A 101 10.29 11.15 19.32
C HIS A 101 10.45 10.83 17.83
N ASN A 102 9.37 10.35 17.22
CA ASN A 102 9.26 10.15 15.78
C ASN A 102 8.75 11.42 15.09
N ALA A 103 8.97 11.53 13.77
CA ALA A 103 8.51 12.67 12.99
C ALA A 103 6.97 12.74 13.00
N PRO A 104 6.35 13.94 13.15
CA PRO A 104 4.89 14.07 13.19
C PRO A 104 4.17 13.47 11.97
N ALA A 105 4.80 13.46 10.80
CA ALA A 105 4.25 12.85 9.59
C ALA A 105 4.17 11.31 9.68
N PHE A 106 5.12 10.66 10.36
CA PHE A 106 5.12 9.22 10.58
C PHE A 106 4.02 8.79 11.54
N VAL A 107 3.93 9.46 12.69
CA VAL A 107 2.84 9.25 13.68
C VAL A 107 1.46 9.49 13.05
N GLN A 108 1.35 10.48 12.16
CA GLN A 108 0.12 10.73 11.39
C GLN A 108 -0.18 9.65 10.34
N ALA A 109 0.84 9.02 9.76
CA ALA A 109 0.69 7.94 8.79
C ALA A 109 0.19 6.64 9.45
N GLU A 110 0.70 6.31 10.64
CA GLU A 110 0.19 5.19 11.43
C GLU A 110 -1.27 5.43 11.86
N LEU A 111 -1.58 6.61 12.41
CA LEU A 111 -2.97 6.99 12.74
C LEU A 111 -3.91 6.94 11.53
N LEU A 112 -3.41 7.33 10.34
CA LEU A 112 -4.14 7.22 9.08
C LEU A 112 -4.49 5.75 8.77
N ARG A 113 -3.51 4.83 8.89
CA ARG A 113 -3.70 3.39 8.68
C ARG A 113 -4.70 2.79 9.68
N ILE A 114 -4.60 3.14 10.97
CA ILE A 114 -5.56 2.73 12.02
C ILE A 114 -6.98 3.14 11.64
N ASN A 115 -7.19 4.43 11.34
CA ASN A 115 -8.52 4.93 11.00
C ASN A 115 -9.01 4.41 9.64
N TRP A 116 -8.13 4.11 8.68
CA TRP A 116 -8.49 3.48 7.41
C TRP A 116 -9.08 2.08 7.63
N PHE A 117 -8.42 1.23 8.42
CA PHE A 117 -8.93 -0.11 8.74
C PHE A 117 -10.27 -0.04 9.49
N ARG A 118 -10.40 0.88 10.47
CA ARG A 118 -11.66 1.11 11.19
C ARG A 118 -12.79 1.54 10.23
N ALA A 119 -12.52 2.43 9.28
CA ALA A 119 -13.50 2.86 8.28
C ALA A 119 -13.97 1.69 7.40
N LEU A 120 -13.03 0.88 6.89
CA LEU A 120 -13.36 -0.27 6.06
C LEU A 120 -14.16 -1.32 6.84
N ALA A 121 -13.82 -1.56 8.12
CA ALA A 121 -14.57 -2.39 9.05
C ALA A 121 -15.96 -1.82 9.46
N GLY A 122 -16.28 -0.58 9.07
CA GLY A 122 -17.55 0.08 9.41
C GLY A 122 -17.60 0.64 10.84
N MET A 123 -16.44 0.83 11.48
CA MET A 123 -16.27 1.40 12.81
C MET A 123 -16.07 2.92 12.74
N PRO A 124 -16.27 3.66 13.84
CA PRO A 124 -15.90 5.07 13.93
C PRO A 124 -14.40 5.27 13.67
N ALA A 125 -14.09 5.86 12.51
CA ALA A 125 -12.74 6.05 11.99
C ALA A 125 -12.13 7.39 12.43
N ASN A 126 -12.29 7.73 13.71
CA ASN A 126 -11.94 9.04 14.27
C ASN A 126 -11.08 8.93 15.55
N ILE A 127 -10.31 7.85 15.69
CA ILE A 127 -9.32 7.69 16.77
C ILE A 127 -8.45 8.94 16.85
N GLN A 128 -8.22 9.42 18.06
CA GLN A 128 -7.24 10.45 18.39
C GLN A 128 -6.07 9.81 19.13
N LEU A 129 -4.88 10.38 19.03
CA LEU A 129 -3.74 9.97 19.86
C LEU A 129 -3.68 10.84 21.11
N ASP A 130 -3.49 10.24 22.29
CA ASP A 130 -3.16 10.99 23.50
C ASP A 130 -1.63 11.09 23.69
N PRO A 131 -1.07 12.30 23.85
CA PRO A 131 0.38 12.48 23.98
C PRO A 131 1.04 11.82 25.20
N ILE A 132 0.28 11.45 26.24
CA ILE A 132 0.81 10.69 27.39
C ILE A 132 0.92 9.22 27.02
N ASP A 133 -0.06 8.69 26.29
CA ASP A 133 -0.10 7.31 25.85
C ASP A 133 0.88 7.06 24.70
N ASP A 134 1.05 8.02 23.77
CA ASP A 134 2.16 8.03 22.80
C ASP A 134 3.52 7.98 23.52
N TRP A 135 3.70 8.79 24.57
CA TRP A 135 4.96 8.82 25.33
C TRP A 135 5.21 7.52 26.11
N GLY A 136 4.16 6.88 26.62
CA GLY A 136 4.22 5.54 27.21
C GLY A 136 4.63 4.48 26.20
N SER A 137 4.01 4.54 25.02
CA SER A 137 4.22 3.62 23.90
C SER A 137 5.64 3.73 23.33
N GLN A 138 6.12 4.96 23.10
CA GLN A 138 7.48 5.23 22.61
C GLN A 138 8.57 4.67 23.54
N GLN A 139 8.37 4.78 24.86
CA GLN A 139 9.29 4.19 25.83
C GLN A 139 9.21 2.65 25.85
N MET A 140 8.02 2.09 25.62
CA MET A 140 7.84 0.63 25.57
C MET A 140 8.44 0.04 24.29
N ALA A 141 8.34 0.71 23.14
CA ALA A 141 9.02 0.32 21.90
C ALA A 141 10.55 0.24 22.07
N VAL A 142 11.16 1.23 22.76
CA VAL A 142 12.58 1.14 23.16
C VAL A 142 12.85 -0.09 24.05
N ILE A 143 11.97 -0.44 24.98
CA ILE A 143 12.15 -1.65 25.81
C ILE A 143 12.03 -2.94 24.99
N ILE A 144 11.08 -3.03 24.05
CA ILE A 144 10.90 -4.19 23.16
C ILE A 144 12.18 -4.39 22.32
N SER A 145 12.63 -3.34 21.65
CA SER A 145 13.83 -3.33 20.79
C SER A 145 15.13 -3.56 21.57
N ALA A 146 15.30 -2.96 22.76
CA ALA A 146 16.50 -3.13 23.59
C ALA A 146 16.69 -4.57 24.13
N ASN A 147 15.67 -5.42 24.03
CA ASN A 147 15.68 -6.78 24.53
C ASN A 147 15.31 -7.82 23.45
N ASN A 148 15.04 -7.39 22.22
CA ASN A 148 14.44 -8.16 21.12
C ASN A 148 13.37 -9.16 21.61
N THR A 149 12.39 -8.69 22.38
CA THR A 149 11.42 -9.59 22.99
C THR A 149 10.08 -8.91 23.29
N LEU A 150 9.00 -9.65 23.03
CA LEU A 150 7.63 -9.23 23.25
C LEU A 150 7.14 -9.78 24.59
N ASN A 151 6.63 -8.90 25.44
CA ASN A 151 6.17 -9.26 26.78
C ASN A 151 5.24 -8.19 27.34
N HIS A 152 3.98 -8.55 27.59
CA HIS A 152 3.00 -7.67 28.22
C HIS A 152 3.22 -7.47 29.74
N ASN A 153 4.18 -8.17 30.34
CA ASN A 153 4.60 -8.04 31.74
C ASN A 153 6.15 -7.99 31.83
N PRO A 154 6.80 -6.94 31.30
CA PRO A 154 8.26 -6.86 31.25
C PRO A 154 8.84 -6.85 32.67
N PRO A 155 9.77 -7.75 33.02
CA PRO A 155 10.41 -7.74 34.32
C PRO A 155 11.36 -6.54 34.45
N SER A 156 11.58 -6.08 35.68
CA SER A 156 12.48 -4.95 35.97
C SER A 156 13.98 -5.21 35.70
N THR A 157 14.29 -6.36 35.10
CA THR A 157 15.64 -6.76 34.64
C THR A 157 15.87 -6.50 33.16
N TYR A 158 14.84 -6.10 32.40
CA TYR A 158 14.99 -5.73 30.98
C TYR A 158 15.84 -4.46 30.82
N THR A 159 16.62 -4.42 29.75
CA THR A 159 17.34 -3.23 29.31
C THR A 159 16.33 -2.10 29.05
N CYS A 160 16.68 -0.87 29.40
CA CYS A 160 15.82 0.31 29.31
C CYS A 160 14.51 0.29 30.14
N TYR A 161 14.32 -0.73 30.99
CA TYR A 161 13.12 -0.83 31.83
C TYR A 161 12.89 0.42 32.68
N ASN A 162 11.66 0.92 32.65
CA ASN A 162 11.17 1.91 33.60
C ASN A 162 9.71 1.61 33.97
N THR A 163 9.31 2.01 35.17
CA THR A 163 7.98 1.68 35.72
C THR A 163 6.82 2.39 35.03
N PHE A 164 7.07 3.46 34.28
CA PHE A 164 6.02 4.17 33.54
C PHE A 164 5.67 3.40 32.27
N ALA A 165 6.65 3.10 31.42
CA ALA A 165 6.48 2.31 30.20
C ALA A 165 5.97 0.88 30.48
N ALA A 166 6.39 0.27 31.60
CA ALA A 166 5.85 -1.02 32.02
C ALA A 166 4.33 -1.02 32.28
N GLY A 167 3.72 0.15 32.56
CA GLY A 167 2.27 0.32 32.64
C GLY A 167 1.56 0.30 31.28
N TYR A 168 2.29 0.58 30.20
CA TYR A 168 1.82 0.56 28.82
C TYR A 168 2.02 -0.78 28.13
N ALA A 169 2.80 -1.70 28.72
CA ALA A 169 3.13 -2.99 28.12
C ALA A 169 1.91 -3.84 27.71
N GLY A 170 0.71 -3.57 28.22
CA GLY A 170 -0.54 -4.19 27.75
C GLY A 170 -1.01 -3.78 26.35
N GLY A 171 -0.43 -2.76 25.70
CA GLY A 171 -0.75 -2.45 24.30
C GLY A 171 -0.40 -3.59 23.33
N ASP A 172 -0.90 -3.51 22.10
CA ASP A 172 -0.51 -4.39 21.01
C ASP A 172 0.99 -4.16 20.70
N GLN A 173 1.80 -5.22 20.64
CA GLN A 173 3.26 -5.16 20.52
C GLN A 173 3.72 -5.81 19.22
N ALA A 174 4.59 -5.14 18.46
CA ALA A 174 5.28 -5.75 17.32
C ALA A 174 6.80 -5.66 17.49
N ILE A 175 7.50 -6.67 16.96
CA ILE A 175 8.94 -6.66 16.71
C ILE A 175 9.19 -7.05 15.25
N GLY A 176 10.20 -6.45 14.62
CA GLY A 176 10.47 -6.57 13.19
C GLY A 176 9.60 -5.67 12.31
N ALA A 177 8.71 -4.85 12.90
CA ALA A 177 7.83 -3.91 12.18
C ALA A 177 7.60 -2.63 12.99
N ASP A 178 7.34 -1.52 12.28
CA ASP A 178 6.93 -0.24 12.87
C ASP A 178 5.82 0.49 12.07
N GLY A 179 5.21 1.50 12.69
CA GLY A 179 4.24 2.42 12.09
C GLY A 179 3.06 1.75 11.37
N ALA A 180 2.81 2.21 10.14
CA ALA A 180 1.69 1.73 9.32
C ALA A 180 1.81 0.25 8.90
N GLU A 181 3.01 -0.33 8.91
CA GLU A 181 3.22 -1.76 8.68
C GLU A 181 2.83 -2.58 9.92
N ALA A 182 3.29 -2.17 11.11
CA ALA A 182 2.88 -2.79 12.38
C ALA A 182 1.34 -2.80 12.53
N THR A 183 0.67 -1.69 12.21
CA THR A 183 -0.80 -1.63 12.18
C THR A 183 -1.42 -2.63 11.19
N MET A 184 -0.84 -2.82 10.00
CA MET A 184 -1.31 -3.85 9.05
C MET A 184 -1.14 -5.25 9.63
N PHE A 185 0.00 -5.54 10.26
CA PHE A 185 0.26 -6.84 10.86
C PHE A 185 -0.68 -7.12 12.04
N PHE A 186 -1.03 -6.14 12.87
CA PHE A 186 -2.05 -6.33 13.91
C PHE A 186 -3.45 -6.66 13.33
N ILE A 187 -3.81 -6.16 12.15
CA ILE A 187 -5.05 -6.57 11.46
C ILE A 187 -4.91 -7.94 10.79
N TRP A 188 -3.75 -8.28 10.23
CA TRP A 188 -3.48 -9.63 9.72
C TRP A 188 -3.57 -10.67 10.85
N ASP A 189 -2.93 -10.35 11.98
CA ASP A 189 -2.90 -11.08 13.24
C ASP A 189 -2.36 -12.51 13.07
N PHE A 190 -1.36 -12.67 12.19
CA PHE A 190 -0.74 -13.97 11.93
C PHE A 190 -0.01 -14.52 13.16
N GLY A 191 0.17 -15.83 13.20
CA GLY A 191 0.89 -16.52 14.27
C GLY A 191 0.05 -17.58 14.97
N GLY A 192 0.69 -18.66 15.41
CA GLY A 192 0.01 -19.76 16.12
C GLY A 192 -0.55 -19.36 17.49
N ASN A 193 -0.02 -18.30 18.11
CA ASN A 193 -0.52 -17.77 19.38
C ASN A 193 -1.65 -16.75 19.20
N ASN A 194 -1.95 -16.33 17.97
CA ASN A 194 -2.89 -15.26 17.62
C ASN A 194 -4.23 -15.78 17.05
N SER A 195 -4.54 -17.06 17.30
CA SER A 195 -5.77 -17.74 16.88
C SER A 195 -7.10 -17.04 17.25
N GLU A 196 -7.06 -16.14 18.23
CA GLU A 196 -8.15 -15.32 18.75
C GLU A 196 -8.29 -13.94 18.10
N VAL A 197 -7.35 -13.56 17.22
CA VAL A 197 -7.13 -12.25 16.61
C VAL A 197 -7.25 -11.08 17.59
N GLY A 198 -6.49 -11.16 18.68
CA GLY A 198 -6.60 -10.22 19.79
C GLY A 198 -6.21 -8.78 19.44
N HIS A 199 -5.14 -8.58 18.67
CA HIS A 199 -4.68 -7.26 18.25
C HIS A 199 -5.72 -6.61 17.33
N ARG A 200 -6.18 -7.35 16.32
CA ARG A 200 -7.27 -6.93 15.42
C ARG A 200 -8.53 -6.54 16.19
N ARG A 201 -8.89 -7.32 17.22
CA ARG A 201 -10.10 -7.07 18.04
C ARG A 201 -10.01 -5.79 18.85
N TRP A 202 -8.81 -5.38 19.25
CA TRP A 202 -8.57 -4.10 19.92
C TRP A 202 -8.59 -2.93 18.94
N ILE A 203 -7.82 -2.99 17.85
CA ILE A 203 -7.79 -1.91 16.83
C ILE A 203 -9.17 -1.66 16.21
N LEU A 204 -9.96 -2.71 15.99
CA LEU A 204 -11.33 -2.62 15.46
C LEU A 204 -12.41 -2.55 16.55
N TYR A 205 -12.05 -2.36 17.83
CA TYR A 205 -13.03 -2.33 18.91
C TYR A 205 -13.98 -1.12 18.76
N PRO A 206 -15.31 -1.30 18.68
CA PRO A 206 -16.22 -0.20 18.35
C PRO A 206 -16.16 1.01 19.30
N PRO A 207 -16.10 0.86 20.64
CA PRO A 207 -16.10 2.00 21.55
C PRO A 207 -14.73 2.69 21.69
N GLU A 208 -13.66 2.17 21.08
CA GLU A 208 -12.35 2.80 21.09
C GLU A 208 -12.42 4.21 20.48
N THR A 209 -11.86 5.21 21.17
CA THR A 209 -11.83 6.61 20.69
C THR A 209 -10.47 7.28 20.81
N VAL A 210 -9.59 6.75 21.65
CA VAL A 210 -8.23 7.25 21.90
C VAL A 210 -7.28 6.05 21.89
N MET A 211 -6.09 6.23 21.32
CA MET A 211 -4.98 5.27 21.38
C MET A 211 -3.69 6.03 21.71
N GLY A 212 -2.59 5.30 21.92
CA GLY A 212 -1.24 5.85 21.86
C GLY A 212 -0.37 5.01 20.91
N VAL A 213 0.60 5.61 20.24
CA VAL A 213 1.56 4.89 19.39
C VAL A 213 2.99 5.26 19.69
N GLY A 214 3.93 4.36 19.43
CA GLY A 214 5.35 4.66 19.53
C GLY A 214 6.23 3.55 18.99
N ASP A 215 7.36 3.96 18.44
CA ASP A 215 8.14 3.11 17.53
C ASP A 215 9.63 3.39 17.60
N VAL A 216 10.41 2.36 17.26
CA VAL A 216 11.84 2.48 16.98
C VAL A 216 12.22 1.65 15.76
N PRO A 217 13.14 2.13 14.91
CA PRO A 217 13.61 1.38 13.76
C PRO A 217 14.61 0.32 14.17
N GLY A 218 14.80 -0.68 13.31
CA GLY A 218 15.87 -1.66 13.46
C GLY A 218 17.25 -0.99 13.40
N ALA A 219 18.11 -1.28 14.37
CA ALA A 219 19.43 -0.68 14.51
C ALA A 219 20.47 -1.69 15.03
N GLY A 220 21.38 -2.11 14.15
CA GLY A 220 22.44 -3.06 14.49
C GLY A 220 21.89 -4.44 14.81
N THR A 221 21.98 -4.85 16.08
CA THR A 221 21.37 -6.10 16.57
C THR A 221 19.96 -5.93 17.10
N ASN A 222 19.48 -4.70 17.29
CA ASN A 222 18.17 -4.43 17.86
C ASN A 222 17.16 -4.35 16.71
N GLU A 223 16.04 -5.05 16.85
CA GLU A 223 15.00 -5.11 15.83
C GLU A 223 14.11 -3.85 15.88
N ALA A 224 13.40 -3.58 14.78
CA ALA A 224 12.33 -2.57 14.78
C ALA A 224 11.25 -2.99 15.79
N ALA A 225 10.56 -2.04 16.41
CA ALA A 225 9.48 -2.35 17.33
C ALA A 225 8.42 -1.25 17.39
N ASN A 226 7.18 -1.65 17.61
CA ASN A 226 6.03 -0.78 17.85
C ASN A 226 5.30 -1.20 19.14
N LEU A 227 4.74 -0.22 19.84
CA LEU A 227 3.59 -0.42 20.72
C LEU A 227 2.43 0.46 20.25
N THR A 228 1.26 -0.15 20.04
CA THR A 228 -0.02 0.57 19.95
C THR A 228 -0.80 0.35 21.25
N TYR A 229 -0.99 1.39 22.06
CA TYR A 229 -1.79 1.33 23.28
C TYR A 229 -3.29 1.45 22.97
N VAL A 230 -4.05 0.44 23.41
CA VAL A 230 -5.45 0.17 23.02
C VAL A 230 -6.39 0.01 24.23
N PHE A 231 -6.06 0.66 25.35
CA PHE A 231 -6.79 0.54 26.62
C PHE A 231 -7.21 1.90 27.21
N ASP A 232 -7.70 2.82 26.37
CA ASP A 232 -8.28 4.06 26.89
C ASP A 232 -9.54 3.76 27.75
N PRO A 233 -9.75 4.44 28.89
CA PRO A 233 -10.93 4.19 29.72
C PRO A 233 -12.28 4.46 29.05
N ALA A 234 -12.38 5.31 28.01
CA ALA A 234 -13.61 5.54 27.26
C ALA A 234 -13.97 4.35 26.36
N SER A 235 -13.02 3.49 26.03
CA SER A 235 -13.21 2.25 25.25
C SER A 235 -14.07 1.21 25.96
N PHE A 236 -14.31 1.40 27.27
CA PHE A 236 -15.24 0.62 28.09
C PHE A 236 -16.60 1.33 28.26
N GLY A 237 -16.85 2.36 27.47
CA GLY A 237 -18.10 3.12 27.40
C GLY A 237 -19.20 2.46 26.57
N ALA A 238 -20.20 3.25 26.19
CA ALA A 238 -21.33 2.76 25.39
C ALA A 238 -20.90 2.45 23.94
N ARG A 239 -21.22 1.26 23.45
CA ARG A 239 -20.96 0.86 22.06
C ARG A 239 -21.61 1.85 21.07
N PRO A 240 -20.85 2.50 20.18
CA PRO A 240 -21.39 3.46 19.23
C PRO A 240 -22.15 2.78 18.09
N ALA A 241 -22.85 3.61 17.30
CA ALA A 241 -23.37 3.19 16.00
C ALA A 241 -22.21 2.82 15.06
N THR A 242 -22.43 1.78 14.26
CA THR A 242 -21.47 1.11 13.37
C THR A 242 -22.23 0.69 12.11
N ARG A 243 -21.54 0.45 10.98
CA ARG A 243 -22.20 0.11 9.70
C ARG A 243 -23.03 -1.18 9.82
N GLN A 244 -22.55 -2.14 10.59
CA GLN A 244 -23.23 -3.38 10.94
C GLN A 244 -23.30 -3.59 12.46
N PRO A 245 -24.26 -4.38 12.97
CA PRO A 245 -24.34 -4.69 14.40
C PRO A 245 -23.18 -5.57 14.92
N TYR A 246 -22.39 -6.13 14.01
CA TYR A 246 -21.18 -6.92 14.27
C TYR A 246 -19.92 -6.21 13.73
N VAL A 247 -18.75 -6.70 14.16
CA VAL A 247 -17.45 -6.38 13.56
C VAL A 247 -16.97 -7.61 12.80
N SER A 248 -16.51 -7.47 11.57
CA SER A 248 -15.96 -8.60 10.80
C SER A 248 -14.69 -8.21 10.07
N TRP A 249 -13.75 -9.15 10.00
CA TRP A 249 -12.63 -9.06 9.06
C TRP A 249 -12.48 -10.37 8.27
N PRO A 250 -12.42 -10.33 6.93
CA PRO A 250 -12.66 -9.16 6.09
C PRO A 250 -14.07 -8.55 6.30
N PRO A 251 -14.27 -7.27 6.00
CA PRO A 251 -15.55 -6.61 6.18
C PRO A 251 -16.58 -7.10 5.15
N GLU A 252 -17.86 -7.04 5.52
CA GLU A 252 -18.96 -7.20 4.56
C GLU A 252 -18.91 -6.13 3.46
N GLY A 253 -19.21 -6.56 2.24
CA GLY A 253 -19.13 -5.75 1.02
C GLY A 253 -17.86 -6.06 0.23
N PHE A 254 -17.38 -5.07 -0.52
CA PHE A 254 -16.12 -5.11 -1.26
C PHE A 254 -14.92 -4.87 -0.34
N VAL A 255 -13.82 -5.58 -0.59
CA VAL A 255 -12.54 -5.43 0.12
C VAL A 255 -11.36 -5.61 -0.86
N PRO A 256 -10.35 -4.72 -0.87
CA PRO A 256 -9.16 -4.89 -1.69
C PRO A 256 -8.40 -6.17 -1.31
N TYR A 257 -7.99 -6.99 -2.28
CA TYR A 257 -7.38 -8.30 -2.01
C TYR A 257 -6.13 -8.21 -1.13
N GLN A 258 -5.39 -7.09 -1.21
CA GLN A 258 -4.17 -6.82 -0.44
C GLN A 258 -4.38 -6.87 1.09
N VAL A 259 -5.62 -6.67 1.57
CA VAL A 259 -5.94 -6.66 3.01
C VAL A 259 -6.88 -7.80 3.41
N VAL A 260 -7.04 -8.81 2.55
CA VAL A 260 -7.74 -10.06 2.87
C VAL A 260 -6.71 -11.02 3.46
N PHE A 261 -6.93 -11.47 4.69
CA PHE A 261 -5.95 -12.25 5.46
C PHE A 261 -6.46 -13.66 5.82
N PRO A 262 -5.59 -14.63 6.15
CA PRO A 262 -5.98 -16.02 6.44
C PRO A 262 -6.91 -16.19 7.65
N TYR A 263 -6.70 -15.47 8.76
CA TYR A 263 -7.67 -15.47 9.86
C TYR A 263 -8.88 -14.60 9.50
N TRP A 264 -10.05 -15.22 9.43
CA TRP A 264 -11.35 -14.55 9.29
C TRP A 264 -12.05 -14.51 10.64
N SER A 265 -12.75 -13.41 10.94
CA SER A 265 -13.31 -13.16 12.28
C SER A 265 -14.66 -12.46 12.23
N PHE A 266 -15.54 -12.81 13.17
CA PHE A 266 -16.85 -12.20 13.38
C PHE A 266 -17.08 -11.95 14.88
N GLY A 267 -17.16 -10.68 15.27
CA GLY A 267 -17.35 -10.19 16.63
C GLY A 267 -18.75 -9.61 16.84
N LEU A 268 -19.35 -9.87 18.01
CA LEU A 268 -20.67 -9.35 18.35
C LEU A 268 -20.77 -9.03 19.84
N SER A 269 -21.23 -7.82 20.15
CA SER A 269 -21.40 -7.34 21.52
C SER A 269 -22.26 -8.28 22.37
N ASN A 270 -21.76 -8.62 23.57
CA ASN A 270 -22.43 -9.47 24.57
C ASN A 270 -22.88 -10.86 24.06
N ALA A 271 -22.29 -11.36 22.97
CA ALA A 271 -22.57 -12.69 22.45
C ALA A 271 -21.66 -13.77 23.06
N ASP A 272 -22.17 -15.00 23.07
CA ASP A 272 -21.40 -16.23 23.28
C ASP A 272 -21.38 -17.05 21.98
N PHE A 273 -20.18 -17.43 21.58
CA PHE A 273 -19.89 -18.23 20.38
C PHE A 273 -19.51 -19.68 20.70
N SER A 274 -19.60 -20.12 21.97
CA SER A 274 -19.23 -21.48 22.41
C SER A 274 -19.94 -22.62 21.65
N GLY A 275 -21.16 -22.37 21.16
CA GLY A 275 -21.93 -23.28 20.29
C GLY A 275 -22.08 -22.82 18.84
N ALA A 276 -21.37 -21.77 18.43
CA ALA A 276 -21.53 -21.18 17.10
C ALA A 276 -20.90 -22.06 15.99
N THR A 277 -21.37 -21.83 14.77
CA THR A 277 -20.98 -22.58 13.56
C THR A 277 -20.68 -21.61 12.45
N VAL A 278 -19.73 -21.95 11.58
CA VAL A 278 -19.36 -21.15 10.41
C VAL A 278 -19.44 -22.04 9.18
N SER A 279 -20.03 -21.50 8.11
CA SER A 279 -20.02 -22.11 6.77
C SER A 279 -19.72 -21.04 5.73
N MET A 280 -19.02 -21.43 4.66
CA MET A 280 -18.62 -20.53 3.59
C MET A 280 -18.80 -21.16 2.21
N THR A 281 -19.07 -20.31 1.22
CA THR A 281 -18.90 -20.64 -0.20
C THR A 281 -18.10 -19.56 -0.90
N SER A 282 -17.29 -19.92 -1.90
CA SER A 282 -16.65 -19.00 -2.85
C SER A 282 -17.36 -19.17 -4.19
N ASN A 283 -17.95 -18.10 -4.72
CA ASN A 283 -18.76 -18.10 -5.95
C ASN A 283 -19.80 -19.25 -6.00
N GLY A 284 -20.40 -19.58 -4.83
CA GLY A 284 -21.37 -20.66 -4.65
C GLY A 284 -20.80 -22.06 -4.43
N VAL A 285 -19.48 -22.26 -4.54
CA VAL A 285 -18.79 -23.53 -4.26
C VAL A 285 -18.41 -23.60 -2.77
N PRO A 286 -18.74 -24.67 -2.02
CA PRO A 286 -18.36 -24.81 -0.62
C PRO A 286 -16.86 -24.69 -0.36
N VAL A 287 -16.51 -23.89 0.64
CA VAL A 287 -15.13 -23.68 1.12
C VAL A 287 -14.96 -24.37 2.47
N SER A 288 -13.83 -25.06 2.66
CA SER A 288 -13.47 -25.64 3.95
C SER A 288 -13.22 -24.55 4.99
N VAL A 289 -13.64 -24.78 6.23
CA VAL A 289 -13.51 -23.83 7.35
C VAL A 289 -12.97 -24.53 8.58
N ALA A 290 -11.89 -24.02 9.15
CA ALA A 290 -11.31 -24.46 10.42
C ALA A 290 -11.55 -23.40 11.50
N ILE A 291 -12.58 -23.61 12.33
CA ILE A 291 -12.90 -22.74 13.48
C ILE A 291 -11.78 -22.86 14.53
N GLN A 292 -11.30 -21.72 15.01
CA GLN A 292 -10.23 -21.61 16.00
C GLN A 292 -10.77 -21.73 17.44
N PRO A 293 -9.90 -22.02 18.44
CA PRO A 293 -10.31 -22.06 19.85
C PRO A 293 -10.92 -20.73 20.30
N TYR A 294 -12.18 -20.76 20.76
CA TYR A 294 -12.89 -19.56 21.20
C TYR A 294 -12.27 -18.97 22.49
N LYS A 295 -11.88 -17.69 22.44
CA LYS A 295 -11.32 -16.94 23.58
C LYS A 295 -12.06 -15.60 23.79
N THR A 296 -12.46 -15.37 25.05
CA THR A 296 -13.06 -14.13 25.56
C THR A 296 -12.00 -13.22 26.20
N GLY A 297 -12.31 -11.94 26.41
CA GLY A 297 -11.41 -11.00 27.11
C GLY A 297 -10.59 -10.07 26.22
N TYR A 298 -10.93 -10.01 24.93
CA TYR A 298 -10.34 -9.13 23.91
C TYR A 298 -11.47 -8.44 23.14
N GLY A 299 -11.52 -7.10 23.12
CA GLY A 299 -12.55 -6.31 22.44
C GLY A 299 -13.97 -6.87 22.60
N GLU A 300 -14.72 -6.98 21.48
CA GLU A 300 -15.96 -7.76 21.46
C GLU A 300 -15.67 -9.28 21.41
N ASN A 301 -16.53 -10.08 22.04
CA ASN A 301 -16.48 -11.54 21.88
C ASN A 301 -16.59 -11.90 20.39
N THR A 302 -15.70 -12.77 19.93
CA THR A 302 -15.45 -13.01 18.51
C THR A 302 -15.22 -14.49 18.25
N ILE A 303 -15.84 -15.02 17.19
CA ILE A 303 -15.47 -16.30 16.59
C ILE A 303 -14.46 -16.06 15.47
N VAL A 304 -13.44 -16.90 15.41
CA VAL A 304 -12.35 -16.85 14.42
C VAL A 304 -12.29 -18.18 13.69
N TRP A 305 -11.98 -18.14 12.40
CA TRP A 305 -11.77 -19.33 11.58
C TRP A 305 -10.75 -19.07 10.48
N VAL A 306 -10.23 -20.15 9.89
CA VAL A 306 -9.36 -20.10 8.71
C VAL A 306 -10.06 -20.82 7.56
N PRO A 307 -10.36 -20.15 6.44
CA PRO A 307 -10.94 -20.79 5.26
C PRO A 307 -9.88 -21.51 4.42
N MET A 308 -10.32 -22.39 3.51
CA MET A 308 -9.52 -23.06 2.47
C MET A 308 -8.35 -23.92 2.97
N GLY A 309 -8.16 -24.08 4.28
CA GLY A 309 -7.02 -24.80 4.86
C GLY A 309 -5.69 -24.04 4.76
N LEU A 310 -5.74 -22.71 4.68
CA LEU A 310 -4.54 -21.85 4.71
C LEU A 310 -3.77 -22.01 6.03
N ASP A 311 -2.46 -21.73 6.00
CA ASP A 311 -1.65 -21.61 7.21
C ASP A 311 -1.66 -20.16 7.73
N ALA A 312 -2.52 -19.87 8.70
CA ALA A 312 -2.60 -18.55 9.33
C ALA A 312 -1.49 -18.30 10.37
N THR A 313 -0.55 -19.24 10.57
CA THR A 313 0.48 -19.13 11.62
C THR A 313 1.75 -18.40 11.17
N THR A 314 1.79 -17.90 9.93
CA THR A 314 2.92 -17.17 9.34
C THR A 314 2.45 -16.04 8.42
N GLU A 315 3.23 -14.96 8.36
CA GLU A 315 3.13 -13.88 7.36
C GLU A 315 3.39 -14.35 5.92
N ALA A 316 4.05 -15.49 5.70
CA ALA A 316 4.33 -15.98 4.36
C ALA A 316 3.08 -16.43 3.60
N THR A 317 1.96 -16.65 4.30
CA THR A 317 0.69 -17.10 3.70
C THR A 317 -0.18 -15.92 3.29
N THR A 318 -0.08 -15.51 2.03
CA THR A 318 -1.05 -14.61 1.41
C THR A 318 -2.41 -15.29 1.21
N PHE A 319 -3.48 -14.52 1.24
CA PHE A 319 -4.80 -15.03 0.88
C PHE A 319 -4.91 -15.14 -0.66
N PRO A 320 -5.42 -16.25 -1.22
CA PRO A 320 -5.42 -16.46 -2.66
C PRO A 320 -6.36 -15.50 -3.38
N PHE A 321 -5.86 -14.90 -4.46
CA PHE A 321 -6.61 -14.06 -5.39
C PHE A 321 -6.10 -14.36 -6.81
N ASP A 322 -7.02 -14.51 -7.77
CA ASP A 322 -6.71 -14.98 -9.14
C ASP A 322 -6.73 -13.85 -10.20
N GLY A 323 -6.84 -12.61 -9.76
CA GLY A 323 -7.03 -11.44 -10.63
C GLY A 323 -8.50 -11.10 -10.90
N THR A 324 -9.47 -11.84 -10.35
CA THR A 324 -10.90 -11.59 -10.56
C THR A 324 -11.69 -11.42 -9.25
N ASP A 325 -12.68 -10.52 -9.31
CA ASP A 325 -13.61 -10.27 -8.20
C ASP A 325 -14.23 -11.59 -7.69
N THR A 326 -13.91 -11.96 -6.45
CA THR A 326 -14.30 -13.25 -5.87
C THR A 326 -15.23 -13.04 -4.68
N VAL A 327 -16.46 -13.58 -4.78
CA VAL A 327 -17.49 -13.45 -3.75
C VAL A 327 -17.45 -14.62 -2.80
N TYR A 328 -17.18 -14.35 -1.53
CA TYR A 328 -17.32 -15.30 -0.43
C TYR A 328 -18.62 -15.02 0.33
N ASN A 329 -19.57 -15.95 0.28
CA ASN A 329 -20.73 -15.91 1.17
C ASN A 329 -20.36 -16.61 2.49
N VAL A 330 -20.50 -15.88 3.60
CA VAL A 330 -20.27 -16.37 4.96
C VAL A 330 -21.62 -16.53 5.65
N THR A 331 -21.81 -17.62 6.40
CA THR A 331 -22.92 -17.75 7.36
C THR A 331 -22.37 -18.19 8.71
N VAL A 332 -22.59 -17.36 9.73
CA VAL A 332 -22.29 -17.64 11.15
C VAL A 332 -23.60 -17.93 11.87
N GLY A 333 -23.82 -19.18 12.26
CA GLY A 333 -25.03 -19.65 12.93
C GLY A 333 -24.80 -20.05 14.40
N ASN A 334 -25.89 -20.29 15.12
CA ASN A 334 -25.89 -20.76 16.52
C ASN A 334 -25.18 -19.83 17.53
N ILE A 335 -25.17 -18.53 17.26
CA ILE A 335 -24.63 -17.53 18.20
C ILE A 335 -25.65 -17.30 19.31
N THR A 336 -25.26 -17.37 20.58
CA THR A 336 -26.14 -17.01 21.70
C THR A 336 -25.95 -15.53 22.03
N ASN A 337 -26.94 -14.68 21.81
CA ASN A 337 -26.88 -13.26 22.16
C ASN A 337 -28.10 -12.90 23.04
N ASN A 338 -27.84 -12.39 24.25
CA ASN A 338 -28.88 -12.04 25.23
C ASN A 338 -29.92 -13.16 25.49
N GLY A 339 -29.48 -14.43 25.44
CA GLY A 339 -30.33 -15.61 25.65
C GLY A 339 -31.13 -16.07 24.42
N ALA A 340 -31.07 -15.36 23.30
CA ALA A 340 -31.61 -15.81 22.02
C ALA A 340 -30.52 -16.45 21.15
N ILE A 341 -30.89 -17.46 20.35
CA ILE A 341 -30.00 -18.01 19.31
C ILE A 341 -30.23 -17.22 18.02
N VAL A 342 -29.15 -16.68 17.45
CA VAL A 342 -29.17 -15.85 16.23
C VAL A 342 -28.16 -16.37 15.19
N SER A 343 -28.34 -15.92 13.95
CA SER A 343 -27.46 -16.23 12.82
C SER A 343 -27.34 -15.01 11.91
N TYR A 344 -26.16 -14.82 11.32
CA TYR A 344 -25.89 -13.79 10.32
C TYR A 344 -25.32 -14.42 9.06
N SER A 345 -25.72 -13.90 7.90
CA SER A 345 -25.19 -14.26 6.59
C SER A 345 -24.84 -12.99 5.84
N TYR A 346 -23.63 -12.92 5.30
CA TYR A 346 -23.09 -11.73 4.62
C TYR A 346 -22.15 -12.13 3.49
N ASN A 347 -21.85 -11.18 2.60
CA ASN A 347 -20.92 -11.39 1.49
C ASN A 347 -19.64 -10.57 1.70
N VAL A 348 -18.50 -11.16 1.36
CA VAL A 348 -17.20 -10.50 1.22
C VAL A 348 -16.80 -10.64 -0.25
N THR A 349 -16.55 -9.53 -0.95
CA THR A 349 -16.09 -9.56 -2.35
C THR A 349 -14.65 -9.04 -2.41
N SER A 350 -13.70 -9.97 -2.54
CA SER A 350 -12.29 -9.63 -2.74
C SER A 350 -12.10 -9.13 -4.17
N PHE A 351 -11.46 -7.98 -4.36
CA PHE A 351 -11.28 -7.36 -5.68
C PHE A 351 -9.91 -6.70 -5.84
N ASP A 352 -9.51 -6.44 -7.09
CA ASP A 352 -8.30 -5.67 -7.42
C ASP A 352 -8.59 -4.16 -7.46
N PRO A 353 -8.03 -3.34 -6.55
CA PRO A 353 -8.20 -1.89 -6.57
C PRO A 353 -7.46 -1.18 -7.73
N ALA A 354 -6.51 -1.84 -8.41
CA ALA A 354 -5.90 -1.30 -9.62
C ALA A 354 -6.88 -1.36 -10.83
N VAL A 355 -7.89 -2.24 -10.78
CA VAL A 355 -8.85 -2.47 -11.87
C VAL A 355 -10.19 -1.79 -11.55
N PRO A 356 -10.68 -0.84 -12.36
CA PRO A 356 -12.01 -0.26 -12.18
C PRO A 356 -13.15 -1.26 -12.40
N GLY A 357 -14.17 -1.16 -11.56
CA GLY A 357 -15.33 -2.04 -11.49
C GLY A 357 -16.42 -1.78 -12.53
N ALA A 358 -17.42 -2.64 -12.56
CA ALA A 358 -18.58 -2.49 -13.45
C ALA A 358 -19.45 -1.26 -13.11
N ASP A 359 -19.36 -0.77 -11.88
CA ASP A 359 -19.96 0.47 -11.35
C ASP A 359 -19.13 1.73 -11.64
N TYR A 360 -17.98 1.63 -12.32
CA TYR A 360 -17.14 2.78 -12.67
C TYR A 360 -17.73 3.65 -13.78
N ILE A 361 -17.84 4.96 -13.50
CA ILE A 361 -18.42 5.95 -14.41
C ILE A 361 -17.37 6.99 -14.83
N ALA A 362 -17.50 7.50 -16.06
CA ALA A 362 -16.68 8.60 -16.56
C ALA A 362 -17.03 9.96 -15.97
N PRO A 363 -16.00 10.75 -15.62
CA PRO A 363 -15.96 12.13 -16.06
C PRO A 363 -15.94 12.13 -17.59
N ILE A 364 -17.01 12.65 -18.18
CA ILE A 364 -17.10 12.82 -19.63
C ILE A 364 -16.37 14.11 -19.95
N LEU A 365 -15.24 14.03 -20.65
CA LEU A 365 -14.58 15.22 -21.20
C LEU A 365 -15.37 15.72 -22.42
N ASN A 366 -15.76 16.99 -22.39
CA ASN A 366 -16.47 17.68 -23.45
C ASN A 366 -15.59 18.82 -23.99
N GLY A 367 -15.75 19.09 -25.28
CA GLY A 367 -14.98 20.09 -26.03
C GLY A 367 -14.83 19.65 -27.48
N PRO A 368 -14.37 20.52 -28.39
CA PRO A 368 -14.08 20.13 -29.76
C PRO A 368 -12.82 19.26 -29.81
N THR A 369 -12.77 18.29 -30.73
CA THR A 369 -11.61 17.39 -30.91
C THR A 369 -10.35 18.08 -31.47
N GLN A 370 -10.47 19.36 -31.85
CA GLN A 370 -9.38 20.22 -32.28
C GLN A 370 -9.57 21.60 -31.65
N ALA A 371 -8.50 22.17 -31.08
CA ALA A 371 -8.49 23.57 -30.69
C ALA A 371 -8.39 24.48 -31.92
N VAL A 372 -9.08 25.62 -31.90
CA VAL A 372 -8.96 26.61 -32.97
C VAL A 372 -7.78 27.52 -32.68
N ALA A 373 -6.83 27.59 -33.62
CA ALA A 373 -5.64 28.44 -33.47
C ALA A 373 -6.05 29.90 -33.23
N ASN A 374 -5.41 30.55 -32.24
CA ASN A 374 -5.66 31.93 -31.81
C ASN A 374 -7.11 32.23 -31.35
N ALA A 375 -7.88 31.22 -30.92
CA ALA A 375 -9.19 31.41 -30.32
C ALA A 375 -9.37 30.54 -29.06
N GLY A 376 -9.87 31.15 -27.98
CA GLY A 376 -10.20 30.45 -26.74
C GLY A 376 -11.14 29.26 -26.99
N THR A 377 -10.61 28.05 -26.81
CA THR A 377 -11.34 26.80 -26.96
C THR A 377 -11.72 26.26 -25.58
N ILE A 378 -13.00 26.01 -25.36
CA ILE A 378 -13.50 25.53 -24.06
C ILE A 378 -13.50 24.00 -24.02
N TYR A 379 -12.81 23.46 -23.02
CA TYR A 379 -12.92 22.07 -22.57
C TYR A 379 -13.52 22.04 -21.16
N TYR A 380 -14.37 21.04 -20.87
CA TYR A 380 -15.00 20.86 -19.56
C TYR A 380 -15.28 19.39 -19.29
N ALA A 381 -15.10 18.91 -18.06
CA ALA A 381 -15.63 17.59 -17.68
C ALA A 381 -17.05 17.71 -17.11
N THR A 382 -17.88 16.73 -17.42
CA THR A 382 -19.07 16.38 -16.64
C THR A 382 -18.69 15.23 -15.71
N PRO A 383 -18.44 15.45 -14.42
CA PRO A 383 -18.10 14.38 -13.49
C PRO A 383 -19.28 13.42 -13.26
N PRO A 384 -19.01 12.17 -12.83
CA PRO A 384 -20.05 11.28 -12.29
C PRO A 384 -20.66 11.90 -11.03
N ASN A 385 -21.90 11.55 -10.74
CA ASN A 385 -22.60 12.00 -9.53
C ASN A 385 -22.19 11.14 -8.32
N ASP A 386 -20.95 11.33 -7.85
CA ASP A 386 -20.44 10.73 -6.62
C ASP A 386 -20.34 11.79 -5.51
N PRO A 387 -21.10 11.68 -4.41
CA PRO A 387 -21.06 12.64 -3.31
C PRO A 387 -19.74 12.63 -2.50
N HIS A 388 -18.86 11.66 -2.72
CA HIS A 388 -17.56 11.57 -2.04
C HIS A 388 -16.44 12.28 -2.81
N VAL A 389 -16.62 12.57 -4.10
CA VAL A 389 -15.65 13.32 -4.89
C VAL A 389 -15.89 14.82 -4.73
N THR A 390 -15.07 15.44 -3.87
CA THR A 390 -15.21 16.85 -3.48
C THR A 390 -14.62 17.85 -4.49
N SER A 391 -13.75 17.39 -5.40
CA SER A 391 -13.18 18.20 -6.48
C SER A 391 -12.64 17.31 -7.61
N TYR A 392 -12.44 17.90 -8.80
CA TYR A 392 -11.75 17.26 -9.92
C TYR A 392 -10.63 18.18 -10.39
N ASN A 393 -9.42 17.62 -10.53
CA ASN A 393 -8.27 18.29 -11.11
C ASN A 393 -8.12 17.86 -12.57
N PHE A 394 -7.68 18.79 -13.42
CA PHE A 394 -7.39 18.52 -14.83
C PHE A 394 -5.90 18.63 -15.07
N GLN A 395 -5.32 17.64 -15.74
CA GLN A 395 -3.97 17.75 -16.28
C GLN A 395 -4.04 18.03 -17.78
N ILE A 396 -3.39 19.12 -18.17
CA ILE A 396 -3.22 19.53 -19.56
C ILE A 396 -1.76 19.34 -19.89
N ALA A 397 -1.47 18.73 -21.03
CA ALA A 397 -0.11 18.54 -21.53
C ALA A 397 -0.07 18.79 -23.03
N GLN A 398 1.05 19.33 -23.51
CA GLN A 398 1.35 19.34 -24.93
C GLN A 398 1.94 17.99 -25.32
N LEU A 399 1.39 17.36 -26.35
CA LEU A 399 1.95 16.15 -26.92
C LEU A 399 2.99 16.50 -27.99
N VAL A 400 4.21 15.98 -27.82
CA VAL A 400 5.26 15.99 -28.84
C VAL A 400 5.41 14.58 -29.37
N SER A 401 5.07 14.38 -30.64
CA SER A 401 5.23 13.07 -31.30
C SER A 401 6.66 12.87 -31.73
N GLY A 402 7.26 11.72 -31.42
CA GLY A 402 8.63 11.41 -31.80
C GLY A 402 9.21 10.29 -30.96
N ASN A 403 10.17 9.57 -31.52
CA ASN A 403 10.87 8.53 -30.80
C ASN A 403 11.69 9.13 -29.65
N VAL A 404 11.80 8.42 -28.53
CA VAL A 404 12.75 8.73 -27.46
C VAL A 404 13.98 7.85 -27.69
N PHE A 405 15.18 8.42 -27.67
CA PHE A 405 16.43 7.69 -27.84
C PHE A 405 17.44 8.13 -26.78
N ASP A 406 18.18 7.18 -26.20
CA ASP A 406 19.31 7.42 -25.30
C ASP A 406 20.34 6.27 -25.40
N ASP A 407 21.61 6.64 -25.63
CA ASP A 407 22.78 5.77 -25.77
C ASP A 407 23.72 5.85 -24.54
N ALA A 408 23.22 6.39 -23.42
CA ALA A 408 23.99 6.78 -22.24
C ALA A 408 25.12 7.81 -22.48
N GLY A 409 25.37 8.24 -23.72
CA GLY A 409 26.48 9.14 -24.08
C GLY A 409 26.34 10.55 -23.49
N MET A 410 25.13 10.93 -23.07
CA MET A 410 24.82 12.18 -22.36
C MET A 410 24.75 12.02 -20.84
N GLY A 411 25.00 10.82 -20.29
CA GLY A 411 24.83 10.54 -18.87
C GLY A 411 23.36 10.54 -18.44
N LEU A 412 23.11 10.99 -17.22
CA LEU A 412 21.78 11.03 -16.59
C LEU A 412 20.90 12.20 -17.05
N VAL A 413 21.03 12.68 -18.30
CA VAL A 413 20.27 13.84 -18.80
C VAL A 413 18.78 13.54 -19.01
N ASN A 414 18.43 12.29 -19.29
CA ASN A 414 17.05 11.84 -19.44
C ASN A 414 16.59 10.88 -18.33
N PHE A 415 17.41 10.62 -17.31
CA PHE A 415 17.15 9.59 -16.31
C PHE A 415 17.55 10.00 -14.89
N THR A 416 16.66 9.76 -13.93
CA THR A 416 16.97 9.84 -12.50
C THR A 416 17.30 8.46 -11.94
N ILE A 417 18.43 8.32 -11.24
CA ILE A 417 18.79 7.13 -10.46
C ILE A 417 18.32 7.27 -9.01
N SER A 418 17.75 6.21 -8.44
CA SER A 418 17.39 6.13 -7.01
C SER A 418 17.56 4.70 -6.47
N PRO A 419 18.10 4.51 -5.24
CA PRO A 419 18.75 5.51 -4.40
C PRO A 419 20.07 5.97 -5.03
N GLN A 420 20.67 7.04 -4.49
CA GLN A 420 21.93 7.57 -5.04
C GLN A 420 23.07 6.53 -4.89
N PRO A 421 23.72 6.11 -6.00
CA PRO A 421 24.75 5.07 -6.00
C PRO A 421 26.11 5.58 -5.50
N ASN A 422 26.96 4.64 -5.09
CA ASN A 422 28.37 4.84 -4.72
C ASN A 422 29.36 4.59 -5.89
N TYR A 423 28.86 4.42 -7.12
CA TYR A 423 29.61 4.14 -8.35
C TYR A 423 29.08 4.99 -9.52
N SER A 424 29.71 4.90 -10.70
CA SER A 424 29.29 5.62 -11.90
C SER A 424 28.23 4.83 -12.67
N ILE A 425 27.04 5.41 -12.86
CA ILE A 425 25.95 4.79 -13.63
C ILE A 425 26.26 4.71 -15.14
N THR A 426 27.22 5.48 -15.65
CA THR A 426 27.69 5.35 -17.03
C THR A 426 29.12 4.81 -17.09
N THR A 427 29.38 3.94 -18.06
CA THR A 427 30.65 3.26 -18.28
C THR A 427 30.91 3.02 -19.77
N THR A 428 32.09 2.51 -20.12
CA THR A 428 32.48 2.05 -21.47
C THR A 428 32.95 0.59 -21.45
N GLU A 429 32.67 -0.13 -20.37
CA GLU A 429 33.00 -1.53 -20.13
C GLU A 429 31.71 -2.35 -20.02
N PRO A 430 31.72 -3.67 -20.33
CA PRO A 430 32.83 -4.44 -20.84
C PRO A 430 32.90 -4.43 -22.39
N PHE A 431 33.81 -3.64 -22.95
CA PHE A 431 34.25 -3.66 -24.36
C PHE A 431 33.21 -3.99 -25.47
N GLY A 432 32.65 -2.97 -26.15
CA GLY A 432 32.24 -3.15 -27.55
C GLY A 432 31.28 -2.14 -28.17
N SER A 433 30.28 -1.68 -27.42
CA SER A 433 29.13 -0.92 -27.92
C SER A 433 29.36 0.60 -27.94
N GLY A 434 29.97 1.15 -26.89
CA GLY A 434 30.16 2.59 -26.74
C GLY A 434 30.11 2.99 -25.27
N THR A 435 29.42 4.10 -24.97
CA THR A 435 28.95 4.35 -23.61
C THR A 435 27.69 3.50 -23.35
N CYS A 436 27.52 3.04 -22.13
CA CYS A 436 26.32 2.33 -21.69
C CYS A 436 25.97 2.75 -20.25
N PHE A 437 24.72 2.51 -19.87
CA PHE A 437 24.32 2.50 -18.47
C PHE A 437 24.78 1.19 -17.82
N ASN A 438 25.14 1.25 -16.54
CA ASN A 438 25.54 0.13 -15.71
C ASN A 438 24.90 0.28 -14.33
N LEU A 439 24.21 -0.75 -13.86
CA LEU A 439 23.57 -0.82 -12.54
C LEU A 439 24.20 -1.96 -11.74
N GLU A 440 24.76 -1.65 -10.57
CA GLU A 440 25.55 -2.56 -9.75
C GLU A 440 25.13 -2.55 -8.26
N HIS A 441 25.27 -3.69 -7.60
CA HIS A 441 25.25 -3.80 -6.14
C HIS A 441 26.67 -3.61 -5.56
N TYR A 442 27.29 -2.46 -5.83
CA TYR A 442 28.72 -2.24 -5.59
C TYR A 442 29.10 -2.11 -4.09
N GLN A 443 30.12 -2.88 -3.68
CA GLN A 443 30.68 -2.97 -2.31
C GLN A 443 29.67 -3.39 -1.23
N THR A 444 29.01 -2.43 -0.60
CA THR A 444 28.03 -2.63 0.47
C THR A 444 26.65 -2.08 0.09
N ASN A 445 26.50 -1.58 -1.14
CA ASN A 445 25.22 -1.16 -1.68
C ASN A 445 24.47 -2.39 -2.19
N ALA A 446 23.52 -2.89 -1.39
CA ALA A 446 22.62 -3.98 -1.76
C ALA A 446 21.17 -3.46 -2.01
N ALA A 447 20.99 -2.16 -2.21
CA ALA A 447 19.66 -1.60 -2.51
C ALA A 447 19.34 -1.78 -4.00
N PRO A 448 18.07 -2.03 -4.38
CA PRO A 448 17.65 -2.01 -5.78
C PRO A 448 18.04 -0.70 -6.48
N GLN A 449 18.58 -0.79 -7.69
CA GLN A 449 19.06 0.36 -8.46
C GLN A 449 18.01 0.76 -9.50
N LEU A 450 17.26 1.84 -9.23
CA LEU A 450 16.11 2.28 -10.04
C LEU A 450 16.49 3.45 -10.96
N LEU A 451 16.77 3.17 -12.23
CA LEU A 451 17.01 4.18 -13.26
C LEU A 451 15.72 4.50 -14.01
N GLN A 452 15.05 5.59 -13.64
CA GLN A 452 13.75 5.99 -14.17
C GLN A 452 13.89 7.06 -15.26
N LEU A 453 13.14 6.92 -16.36
CA LEU A 453 13.07 7.90 -17.44
C LEU A 453 12.35 9.18 -16.96
N ASP A 454 12.97 10.34 -17.12
CA ASP A 454 12.45 11.66 -16.72
C ASP A 454 11.40 12.22 -17.72
N ARG A 455 10.60 11.33 -18.32
CA ARG A 455 9.56 11.69 -19.31
C ARG A 455 8.32 10.83 -19.11
N THR A 456 7.17 11.47 -18.94
CA THR A 456 5.87 10.81 -19.10
C THR A 456 5.59 10.61 -20.58
N LEU A 457 5.27 9.37 -20.95
CA LEU A 457 4.99 8.97 -22.33
C LEU A 457 3.50 8.69 -22.50
N LEU A 458 2.95 8.89 -23.69
CA LEU A 458 1.64 8.40 -24.11
C LEU A 458 1.87 7.31 -25.15
N ALA A 459 1.52 6.07 -24.82
CA ALA A 459 1.70 4.93 -25.71
C ALA A 459 0.57 4.85 -26.74
N ALA A 460 0.91 4.39 -27.94
CA ALA A 460 0.02 3.98 -29.01
C ALA A 460 -0.06 2.44 -29.09
N THR A 461 -0.95 1.92 -29.96
CA THR A 461 -1.12 0.47 -30.16
C THR A 461 0.09 -0.24 -30.76
N ASN A 462 1.07 0.51 -31.26
CA ASN A 462 2.31 0.02 -31.85
C ASN A 462 3.56 0.67 -31.21
N THR A 463 3.45 1.17 -29.97
CA THR A 463 4.63 1.59 -29.20
C THR A 463 5.46 0.39 -28.81
N GLU A 464 6.76 0.51 -29.01
CA GLU A 464 7.77 -0.52 -28.79
C GLU A 464 8.95 0.13 -28.07
N LEU A 465 9.49 -0.57 -27.06
CA LEU A 465 10.73 -0.22 -26.37
C LEU A 465 11.78 -1.24 -26.78
N ASP A 466 12.75 -0.77 -27.53
CA ASP A 466 13.95 -1.49 -27.92
C ASP A 466 15.13 -1.04 -27.05
N PHE A 467 16.03 -1.96 -26.69
CA PHE A 467 17.31 -1.68 -26.05
C PHE A 467 18.25 -2.88 -26.23
N GLU A 468 19.56 -2.67 -26.10
CA GLU A 468 20.51 -3.78 -25.98
C GLU A 468 21.00 -3.92 -24.54
N SER A 469 21.17 -5.14 -24.03
CA SER A 469 21.73 -5.36 -22.69
C SER A 469 22.57 -6.63 -22.55
N GLU A 470 23.43 -6.65 -21.53
CA GLU A 470 24.17 -7.82 -21.08
C GLU A 470 24.34 -7.82 -19.56
N LEU A 471 24.31 -9.01 -18.95
CA LEU A 471 24.66 -9.19 -17.55
C LEU A 471 26.17 -9.43 -17.38
N GLY A 472 26.78 -8.64 -16.50
CA GLY A 472 28.07 -8.97 -15.89
C GLY A 472 27.92 -10.12 -14.88
N PHE A 473 28.89 -10.25 -13.96
CA PHE A 473 28.73 -11.18 -12.84
C PHE A 473 27.51 -10.76 -11.99
N ALA A 474 26.50 -11.63 -11.99
CA ALA A 474 25.25 -11.50 -11.25
C ALA A 474 24.82 -12.89 -10.72
N THR A 475 24.31 -12.96 -9.49
CA THR A 475 23.72 -14.20 -8.94
C THR A 475 22.27 -14.38 -9.42
N SER A 476 21.65 -15.52 -9.08
CA SER A 476 20.20 -15.72 -9.27
C SER A 476 19.31 -14.79 -8.45
N ASP A 477 19.89 -14.13 -7.44
CA ASP A 477 19.18 -13.28 -6.50
C ASP A 477 19.21 -11.80 -6.95
N GLU A 478 20.04 -11.50 -7.95
CA GLU A 478 20.13 -10.21 -8.64
C GLU A 478 19.36 -10.29 -9.97
N VAL A 479 18.37 -9.40 -10.15
CA VAL A 479 17.43 -9.46 -11.29
C VAL A 479 17.40 -8.14 -12.03
N ALA A 480 17.84 -8.16 -13.29
CA ALA A 480 17.61 -7.08 -14.25
C ALA A 480 16.13 -7.06 -14.65
N ARG A 481 15.47 -5.92 -14.48
CA ARG A 481 14.06 -5.70 -14.85
C ARG A 481 13.89 -4.43 -15.67
N VAL A 482 13.03 -4.50 -16.69
CA VAL A 482 12.42 -3.29 -17.29
C VAL A 482 10.99 -3.23 -16.80
N GLN A 483 10.59 -2.10 -16.22
CA GLN A 483 9.29 -1.93 -15.57
C GLN A 483 8.54 -0.72 -16.12
N VAL A 484 7.21 -0.83 -16.16
CA VAL A 484 6.30 0.23 -16.59
C VAL A 484 5.25 0.49 -15.51
N SER A 485 4.91 1.76 -15.32
CA SER A 485 3.79 2.20 -14.50
C SER A 485 2.79 2.96 -15.37
N ALA A 486 1.50 2.75 -15.14
CA ALA A 486 0.40 3.47 -15.78
C ALA A 486 -0.35 4.43 -14.82
N ASP A 487 0.16 4.60 -13.60
CA ASP A 487 -0.47 5.32 -12.49
C ASP A 487 0.45 6.40 -11.85
N GLY A 488 1.46 6.85 -12.60
CA GLY A 488 2.37 7.91 -12.17
C GLY A 488 3.56 7.44 -11.33
N GLY A 489 3.82 6.13 -11.30
CA GLY A 489 4.94 5.51 -10.58
C GLY A 489 4.56 4.86 -9.25
N VAL A 490 3.26 4.65 -8.97
CA VAL A 490 2.77 4.03 -7.74
C VAL A 490 2.91 2.51 -7.83
N ASN A 491 2.34 1.89 -8.86
CA ASN A 491 2.50 0.46 -9.15
C ASN A 491 3.32 0.26 -10.43
N TRP A 492 4.18 -0.76 -10.42
CA TRP A 492 5.08 -1.10 -11.51
C TRP A 492 4.87 -2.55 -11.96
N SER A 493 4.75 -2.76 -13.26
CA SER A 493 4.65 -4.08 -13.90
C SER A 493 5.92 -4.39 -14.67
N ASP A 494 6.42 -5.62 -14.55
CA ASP A 494 7.58 -6.09 -15.30
C ASP A 494 7.22 -6.32 -16.78
N LEU A 495 8.00 -5.72 -17.68
CA LEU A 495 8.01 -6.00 -19.11
C LEU A 495 9.12 -6.98 -19.49
N TYR A 496 10.22 -6.94 -18.73
CA TYR A 496 11.40 -7.78 -18.90
C TYR A 496 11.93 -8.19 -17.54
N THR A 497 12.41 -9.42 -17.41
CA THR A 497 13.09 -9.94 -16.22
C THR A 497 14.20 -10.92 -16.63
N GLN A 498 15.41 -10.71 -16.14
CA GLN A 498 16.55 -11.60 -16.32
C GLN A 498 17.31 -11.70 -14.99
N ALA A 499 17.25 -12.87 -14.35
CA ALA A 499 18.08 -13.16 -13.19
C ALA A 499 19.48 -13.56 -13.64
N GLY A 500 20.50 -13.24 -12.84
CA GLY A 500 21.86 -13.73 -13.05
C GLY A 500 21.97 -15.25 -12.84
N ASN A 501 23.15 -15.80 -13.14
CA ASN A 501 23.40 -17.25 -13.09
C ASN A 501 24.77 -17.64 -12.50
N GLY A 502 25.49 -16.70 -11.88
CA GLY A 502 26.85 -16.90 -11.38
C GLY A 502 27.94 -16.78 -12.45
N SER A 503 27.59 -16.37 -13.66
CA SER A 503 28.49 -16.08 -14.77
C SER A 503 28.21 -14.69 -15.35
N TYR A 504 28.87 -14.36 -16.45
CA TYR A 504 28.66 -13.11 -17.21
C TYR A 504 28.43 -13.43 -18.69
N GLU A 505 27.71 -12.55 -19.36
CA GLU A 505 27.46 -12.57 -20.80
C GLU A 505 28.63 -11.86 -21.53
N THR A 506 28.82 -12.19 -22.81
CA THR A 506 30.01 -11.73 -23.58
C THR A 506 29.64 -10.89 -24.80
N SER A 507 28.40 -10.40 -24.83
CA SER A 507 27.85 -9.60 -25.92
C SER A 507 26.47 -9.08 -25.54
N PHE A 508 26.27 -7.77 -25.71
CA PHE A 508 24.97 -7.12 -25.77
C PHE A 508 23.98 -7.92 -26.64
N THR A 509 22.81 -8.18 -26.06
CA THR A 509 21.67 -8.84 -26.71
C THR A 509 20.56 -7.81 -26.94
N PRO A 510 19.99 -7.70 -28.15
CA PRO A 510 18.87 -6.81 -28.41
C PRO A 510 17.56 -7.38 -27.84
N HIS A 511 16.79 -6.51 -27.20
CA HIS A 511 15.47 -6.79 -26.65
C HIS A 511 14.44 -5.83 -27.27
N SER A 512 13.25 -6.35 -27.59
CA SER A 512 12.09 -5.60 -28.07
C SER A 512 10.90 -5.90 -27.15
N LEU A 513 10.29 -4.85 -26.59
CA LEU A 513 9.20 -4.93 -25.62
C LEU A 513 7.99 -4.14 -26.11
N SER A 514 6.88 -4.83 -26.35
CA SER A 514 5.64 -4.18 -26.80
C SER A 514 4.93 -3.45 -25.65
N LEU A 515 4.59 -2.18 -25.87
CA LEU A 515 3.83 -1.34 -24.96
C LEU A 515 2.33 -1.23 -25.35
N ALA A 516 1.86 -2.09 -26.27
CA ALA A 516 0.49 -2.05 -26.80
C ALA A 516 -0.62 -2.18 -25.73
N ASN A 517 -0.37 -2.88 -24.61
CA ASN A 517 -1.29 -3.00 -23.47
C ASN A 517 -1.52 -1.67 -22.72
N TYR A 518 -0.70 -0.65 -23.03
CA TYR A 518 -0.76 0.69 -22.48
C TYR A 518 -1.24 1.73 -23.50
N ALA A 519 -1.69 1.30 -24.69
CA ALA A 519 -2.18 2.21 -25.73
C ALA A 519 -3.29 3.15 -25.20
N GLY A 520 -3.13 4.44 -25.46
CA GLY A 520 -4.00 5.51 -24.98
C GLY A 520 -3.82 5.88 -23.50
N LYS A 521 -2.89 5.25 -22.78
CA LYS A 521 -2.53 5.57 -21.39
C LYS A 521 -1.20 6.33 -21.33
N THR A 522 -1.10 7.22 -20.36
CA THR A 522 0.19 7.76 -19.93
C THR A 522 0.97 6.73 -19.14
N ILE A 523 2.28 6.62 -19.39
CA ILE A 523 3.17 5.69 -18.70
C ILE A 523 4.47 6.35 -18.25
N SER A 524 5.05 5.78 -17.20
CA SER A 524 6.44 5.97 -16.76
C SER A 524 7.20 4.66 -16.99
N LEU A 525 8.51 4.75 -17.30
CA LEU A 525 9.38 3.59 -17.52
C LEU A 525 10.62 3.68 -16.62
N ARG A 526 11.09 2.52 -16.14
CA ARG A 526 12.37 2.41 -15.43
C ARG A 526 13.09 1.10 -15.71
N PHE A 527 14.41 1.15 -15.64
CA PHE A 527 15.29 0.01 -15.55
C PHE A 527 15.59 -0.20 -14.07
N ASN A 528 15.42 -1.42 -13.56
CA ASN A 528 15.60 -1.77 -12.16
C ASN A 528 16.55 -2.97 -12.08
N TYR A 529 17.72 -2.79 -11.49
CA TYR A 529 18.56 -3.91 -11.07
C TYR A 529 18.23 -4.22 -9.61
N ASP A 530 17.46 -5.28 -9.41
CA ASP A 530 16.76 -5.62 -8.18
C ASP A 530 17.54 -6.65 -7.36
N PHE A 531 17.64 -6.44 -6.05
CA PHE A 531 18.13 -7.43 -5.08
C PHE A 531 17.33 -7.25 -3.78
N GLN A 532 16.68 -8.33 -3.35
CA GLN A 532 15.81 -8.32 -2.17
C GLN A 532 16.45 -9.03 -0.98
N SER A 533 17.06 -10.20 -1.22
CA SER A 533 17.82 -10.98 -0.24
C SER A 533 18.64 -12.05 -0.96
N GLY A 534 19.64 -12.62 -0.29
CA GLY A 534 20.47 -13.70 -0.85
C GLY A 534 21.94 -13.32 -0.94
N SER A 535 22.60 -13.73 -2.03
CA SER A 535 23.98 -13.37 -2.35
C SER A 535 24.03 -12.46 -3.58
N TYR A 536 24.97 -11.53 -3.64
CA TYR A 536 25.20 -10.68 -4.82
C TYR A 536 26.70 -10.57 -5.11
N TYR A 537 27.07 -10.31 -6.36
CA TYR A 537 28.43 -9.87 -6.67
C TYR A 537 28.56 -8.39 -6.34
N ASN A 538 29.62 -8.03 -5.61
CA ASN A 538 29.82 -6.67 -5.11
C ASN A 538 31.15 -6.03 -5.53
N SER A 539 31.94 -6.76 -6.31
CA SER A 539 33.25 -6.34 -6.81
C SER A 539 33.71 -7.25 -7.95
N GLY A 540 34.51 -6.71 -8.85
CA GLY A 540 34.96 -7.39 -10.06
C GLY A 540 34.63 -6.59 -11.31
N SER A 541 34.84 -7.21 -12.48
CA SER A 541 34.41 -6.69 -13.78
C SER A 541 34.37 -7.86 -14.78
N PRO A 542 33.34 -7.96 -15.64
CA PRO A 542 32.12 -7.17 -15.62
C PRO A 542 31.24 -7.49 -14.40
N LEU A 543 30.48 -6.51 -13.91
CA LEU A 543 29.69 -6.59 -12.68
C LEU A 543 28.31 -5.92 -12.90
N GLY A 544 27.22 -6.52 -12.43
CA GLY A 544 25.90 -5.90 -12.54
C GLY A 544 25.27 -6.03 -13.93
N TRP A 545 24.42 -5.07 -14.31
CA TRP A 545 23.67 -5.07 -15.57
C TRP A 545 23.99 -3.86 -16.44
N TYR A 546 24.40 -4.12 -17.68
CA TYR A 546 24.80 -3.13 -18.67
C TYR A 546 23.74 -3.01 -19.77
N PHE A 547 23.34 -1.79 -20.15
CA PHE A 547 22.39 -1.57 -21.24
C PHE A 547 22.61 -0.24 -21.97
N THR A 548 22.27 -0.22 -23.26
CA THR A 548 22.40 0.97 -24.13
C THR A 548 21.40 0.92 -25.30
N ASP A 549 21.49 1.88 -26.21
CA ASP A 549 20.64 2.03 -27.41
C ASP A 549 19.13 1.94 -27.10
N ILE A 550 18.71 2.60 -26.01
CA ILE A 550 17.32 2.65 -25.58
C ILE A 550 16.54 3.46 -26.62
N LEU A 551 15.66 2.81 -27.37
CA LEU A 551 14.81 3.42 -28.39
C LEU A 551 13.34 3.11 -28.11
N ILE A 552 12.54 4.15 -27.91
CA ILE A 552 11.08 4.02 -27.78
C ILE A 552 10.43 4.59 -29.03
N THR A 553 9.80 3.73 -29.83
CA THR A 553 9.18 4.10 -31.10
C THR A 553 7.67 4.33 -31.00
N ASN A 554 7.10 5.07 -31.97
CA ASN A 554 5.65 5.30 -32.07
C ASN A 554 5.01 5.84 -30.78
N VAL A 555 5.71 6.76 -30.11
CA VAL A 555 5.32 7.32 -28.82
C VAL A 555 5.13 8.84 -28.91
N GLN A 556 4.38 9.39 -27.96
CA GLN A 556 4.27 10.84 -27.76
C GLN A 556 4.77 11.17 -26.35
N THR A 557 5.56 12.23 -26.18
CA THR A 557 5.99 12.73 -24.88
C THR A 557 5.05 13.82 -24.38
N LEU A 558 4.74 13.81 -23.09
CA LEU A 558 3.97 14.88 -22.44
C LEU A 558 4.92 15.97 -21.94
N VAL A 559 4.94 17.10 -22.65
CA VAL A 559 5.70 18.29 -22.26
C VAL A 559 4.76 19.40 -21.80
N ASN A 560 5.32 20.43 -21.14
CA ASN A 560 4.56 21.60 -20.66
C ASN A 560 3.32 21.20 -19.82
N GLN A 561 3.48 20.18 -18.98
CA GLN A 561 2.39 19.65 -18.16
C GLN A 561 1.95 20.69 -17.12
N ALA A 562 0.65 20.96 -17.05
CA ALA A 562 0.04 21.89 -16.11
C ALA A 562 -1.22 21.26 -15.49
N THR A 563 -1.41 21.46 -14.19
CA THR A 563 -2.58 20.95 -13.46
C THR A 563 -3.41 22.11 -12.91
N ASN A 564 -4.70 22.14 -13.24
CA ASN A 564 -5.63 23.16 -12.74
C ASN A 564 -6.28 22.70 -11.42
N ASN A 565 -5.85 23.30 -10.31
CA ASN A 565 -6.42 23.08 -8.97
C ASN A 565 -7.57 24.08 -8.70
N SER A 566 -8.81 23.70 -8.99
CA SER A 566 -9.98 24.51 -8.64
C SER A 566 -10.40 24.28 -7.18
N THR A 567 -10.21 25.28 -6.32
CA THR A 567 -10.65 25.29 -4.90
C THR A 567 -12.18 25.43 -4.72
N VAL A 568 -12.96 25.03 -5.72
CA VAL A 568 -14.42 25.15 -5.72
C VAL A 568 -15.02 24.01 -4.91
N THR A 569 -15.21 24.23 -3.61
CA THR A 569 -15.79 23.26 -2.65
C THR A 569 -17.31 23.02 -2.82
N ASN A 570 -17.92 23.55 -3.88
CA ASN A 570 -19.33 23.37 -4.24
C ASN A 570 -19.48 23.39 -5.77
N ILE A 571 -19.01 22.35 -6.47
CA ILE A 571 -19.30 22.18 -7.91
C ILE A 571 -20.69 21.55 -8.05
N VAL A 572 -21.71 22.40 -8.16
CA VAL A 572 -23.04 21.97 -8.64
C VAL A 572 -22.90 21.50 -10.09
N SER A 573 -23.73 20.54 -10.54
CA SER A 573 -23.71 20.04 -11.91
C SER A 573 -23.89 21.16 -12.96
N GLY A 574 -22.77 21.63 -13.51
CA GLY A 574 -22.74 22.74 -14.48
C GLY A 574 -21.33 23.17 -14.87
N ASN A 575 -20.93 22.79 -16.08
CA ASN A 575 -19.86 23.35 -16.94
C ASN A 575 -18.72 24.14 -16.27
N LEU A 576 -17.56 23.49 -16.09
CA LEU A 576 -16.28 24.15 -15.81
C LEU A 576 -15.63 24.64 -17.12
N ALA A 577 -15.78 25.91 -17.49
CA ALA A 577 -15.21 26.44 -18.74
C ALA A 577 -13.89 27.19 -18.53
N ASP A 578 -12.85 26.82 -19.28
CA ASP A 578 -11.63 27.62 -19.48
C ASP A 578 -11.63 28.25 -20.88
N SER A 579 -11.17 29.50 -20.98
CA SER A 579 -10.89 30.17 -22.26
C SER A 579 -9.42 30.56 -22.28
N ALA A 580 -8.62 29.84 -23.07
CA ALA A 580 -7.15 29.93 -23.17
C ALA A 580 -6.58 31.24 -23.75
N ASN A 581 -7.22 32.39 -23.49
CA ASN A 581 -6.93 33.68 -24.12
C ASN A 581 -5.81 34.50 -23.45
N ASN A 582 -5.39 34.21 -22.20
CA ASN A 582 -4.57 35.13 -21.39
C ASN A 582 -3.23 34.59 -20.86
N GLY A 583 -2.89 33.32 -21.11
CA GLY A 583 -1.68 32.70 -20.55
C GLY A 583 -1.77 32.36 -19.06
N LEU A 584 -0.90 31.46 -18.63
CA LEU A 584 -0.89 30.88 -17.28
C LEU A 584 -0.50 31.93 -16.23
N ALA A 585 -1.48 32.43 -15.48
CA ALA A 585 -1.27 33.35 -14.37
C ALA A 585 -2.05 32.90 -13.13
N ASN A 586 -1.30 32.63 -12.06
CA ASN A 586 -1.71 32.10 -10.75
C ASN A 586 -1.82 30.56 -10.64
N PHE A 587 -1.80 30.09 -9.37
CA PHE A 587 -2.08 28.73 -8.85
C PHE A 587 -0.89 27.77 -8.63
N THR A 588 -1.02 26.92 -7.60
CA THR A 588 0.06 26.17 -6.92
C THR A 588 -0.39 24.73 -6.57
N ILE A 589 0.55 23.81 -6.31
CA ILE A 589 0.40 22.35 -6.45
C ILE A 589 0.15 21.59 -5.12
N THR A 590 -0.67 20.51 -5.19
CA THR A 590 -0.62 19.25 -4.39
C THR A 590 -1.54 18.21 -5.10
N PRO A 591 -1.26 16.88 -5.10
CA PRO A 591 -1.97 15.85 -5.91
C PRO A 591 -3.17 15.22 -5.14
N LEU A 592 -4.01 14.27 -5.62
CA LEU A 592 -4.16 13.39 -6.82
C LEU A 592 -5.63 13.50 -7.35
N PRO A 593 -6.20 12.57 -8.18
CA PRO A 593 -5.65 11.78 -9.30
C PRO A 593 -6.01 12.42 -10.67
N TYR A 594 -5.55 11.84 -11.79
CA TYR A 594 -5.50 12.53 -13.09
C TYR A 594 -6.65 12.26 -14.07
N TYR A 595 -7.01 13.31 -14.81
CA TYR A 595 -7.72 13.26 -16.10
C TYR A 595 -6.98 14.10 -17.14
N TYR A 596 -6.77 13.55 -18.34
CA TYR A 596 -6.02 14.20 -19.43
C TYR A 596 -6.93 14.87 -20.44
N ALA A 597 -6.67 16.15 -20.74
CA ALA A 597 -7.18 16.80 -21.94
C ALA A 597 -6.10 16.77 -23.04
N ILE A 598 -6.19 15.76 -23.92
CA ILE A 598 -5.27 15.59 -25.05
C ILE A 598 -5.74 16.45 -26.23
N THR A 599 -4.85 17.30 -26.76
CA THR A 599 -5.08 18.01 -28.03
C THR A 599 -3.94 17.69 -29.00
N ASN A 600 -4.29 17.39 -30.24
CA ASN A 600 -3.30 17.21 -31.32
C ASN A 600 -2.79 18.58 -31.81
N PRO A 601 -1.52 18.68 -32.23
CA PRO A 601 -1.02 19.90 -32.88
C PRO A 601 -1.78 20.19 -34.19
N PRO A 602 -1.88 21.46 -34.62
CA PRO A 602 -2.50 21.81 -35.89
C PRO A 602 -1.76 21.14 -37.07
N VAL A 603 -2.51 20.51 -37.97
CA VAL A 603 -1.95 19.92 -39.20
C VAL A 603 -1.93 20.99 -40.29
N GLY A 604 -0.80 21.67 -40.46
CA GLY A 604 -0.60 22.65 -41.53
C GLY A 604 0.80 23.25 -41.51
N ALA A 605 1.37 23.48 -42.70
CA ALA A 605 2.58 24.27 -42.85
C ALA A 605 2.22 25.77 -42.86
N GLU A 606 2.84 26.56 -41.99
CA GLU A 606 2.76 28.02 -41.99
C GLU A 606 3.48 28.61 -43.23
N PRO A 607 2.96 29.70 -43.84
CA PRO A 607 3.62 30.47 -44.90
C PRO A 607 4.64 31.50 -44.40
#